data_AF-A0A925BFL7-F1
#
_entry.id   AF-A0A925BFL7-F1
#
_cell.length_a   1.000
_cell.length_b   1.000
_cell.length_c   1.000
_cell.angle_alpha   90.00
_cell.angle_beta   90.00
_cell.angle_gamma   90.00
#
_symmetry.space_group_name_H-M   'P 1'
#
loop_
_entity.id
_entity.type
_entity.pdbx_description
1 polymer ?
#
loop_
_entity_poly.entity_id
_entity_poly.type
_entity_poly.pdbx_seq_one_letter_code
_entity_poly.pdbx_strand_id
1 'polypeptide(L)'
;MYHYKNLPLLPTQVIGSYGTPGWLYIVRDAMKEGKMGPTDVREAFDDATNIAIMEMEETGVDVISDGEMRRFNFLVSFYDYIH
;
A
#
# COMPACT_ATOMS: atom_id res chain seq x y z
N MET A 1 14.14 -17.07 -6.39
CA MET A 1 13.93 -15.92 -7.31
C MET A 1 12.67 -16.21 -8.08
N TYR A 2 11.63 -15.38 -7.97
CA TYR A 2 10.41 -15.58 -8.76
C TYR A 2 10.76 -15.36 -10.24
N HIS A 3 10.53 -16.38 -11.07
CA HIS A 3 10.69 -16.26 -12.53
C HIS A 3 9.34 -15.81 -13.10
N TYR A 4 9.25 -14.54 -13.50
CA TYR A 4 8.08 -14.02 -14.21
C TYR A 4 8.06 -14.62 -15.62
N LYS A 5 7.17 -15.58 -15.87
CA LYS A 5 7.20 -16.40 -17.10
C LYS A 5 6.51 -15.76 -18.32
N ASN A 6 5.82 -14.62 -18.16
CA ASN A 6 4.94 -14.03 -19.18
C ASN A 6 5.06 -12.50 -19.28
N LEU A 7 6.27 -11.94 -19.17
CA LEU A 7 6.48 -10.49 -19.30
C LEU A 7 6.78 -10.06 -20.74
N PRO A 8 6.43 -8.83 -21.14
CA PRO A 8 6.84 -8.28 -22.43
C PRO A 8 8.36 -8.09 -22.49
N LEU A 9 8.88 -7.77 -23.68
CA LEU A 9 10.32 -7.57 -23.91
C LEU A 9 10.92 -6.47 -23.02
N LEU A 10 10.13 -5.43 -22.74
CA LEU A 10 10.50 -4.32 -21.88
C LEU A 10 9.44 -4.18 -20.77
N PRO A 11 9.55 -4.98 -19.69
CA PRO A 11 8.57 -4.92 -18.61
C PRO A 11 8.71 -3.63 -17.80
N THR A 12 7.57 -3.15 -17.34
CA THR A 12 7.42 -2.02 -16.44
C THR A 12 7.18 -2.51 -15.02
N GLN A 13 7.77 -1.82 -14.05
CA GLN A 13 7.48 -2.06 -12.65
C GLN A 13 7.48 -0.76 -11.87
N VAL A 14 6.75 -0.75 -10.78
CA VAL A 14 6.91 0.25 -9.73
C VAL A 14 8.06 -0.13 -8.78
N ILE A 15 8.57 0.85 -8.03
CA ILE A 15 9.59 0.60 -7.01
C ILE A 15 8.97 0.08 -5.70
N GLY A 16 7.79 0.60 -5.33
CA GLY A 16 7.12 0.21 -4.08
C GLY A 16 5.96 1.13 -3.73
N SER A 17 6.25 2.33 -3.23
CA SER A 17 5.21 3.25 -2.73
C SER A 17 4.29 3.79 -3.82
N TYR A 18 3.02 3.95 -3.46
CA TYR A 18 2.00 4.65 -4.25
C TYR A 18 1.56 5.95 -3.55
N GLY A 19 0.89 6.85 -4.28
CA GLY A 19 0.36 8.10 -3.72
C GLY A 19 -0.66 7.81 -2.62
N THR A 20 -0.35 8.19 -1.38
CA THR A 20 -1.27 7.98 -0.26
C THR A 20 -2.56 8.77 -0.45
N PRO A 21 -3.73 8.11 -0.47
CA PRO A 21 -5.01 8.82 -0.59
C PRO A 21 -5.19 9.83 0.54
N GLY A 22 -5.69 11.03 0.22
CA GLY A 22 -5.81 12.12 1.20
C GLY A 22 -6.62 11.73 2.46
N TRP A 23 -7.64 10.88 2.31
CA TRP A 23 -8.45 10.39 3.41
C TRP A 23 -7.70 9.46 4.37
N LEU A 24 -6.62 8.79 3.93
CA LEU A 24 -5.85 7.90 4.78
C LEU A 24 -5.06 8.68 5.86
N TYR A 25 -4.78 9.97 5.63
CA TYR A 25 -4.24 10.84 6.67
C TYR A 25 -5.25 11.12 7.79
N ILE A 26 -6.53 11.24 7.45
CA ILE A 26 -7.62 11.42 8.42
C ILE A 26 -7.79 10.14 9.24
N VAL A 27 -7.77 8.98 8.58
CA VAL A 27 -7.79 7.65 9.22
C VAL A 27 -6.63 7.52 10.21
N ARG A 28 -5.40 7.85 9.79
CA ARG A 28 -4.21 7.84 10.66
C ARG A 28 -4.41 8.67 11.93
N ASP A 29 -4.98 9.87 11.80
CA ASP A 29 -5.18 10.76 12.95
C ASP A 29 -6.28 10.22 13.88
N ALA A 30 -7.39 9.70 13.32
CA ALA A 30 -8.43 9.03 14.09
C ALA A 30 -7.93 7.77 14.81
N MET A 31 -7.02 7.00 14.19
CA MET A 31 -6.34 5.86 14.82
C MET A 31 -5.52 6.28 16.03
N LYS A 32 -4.70 7.33 15.90
CA LYS A 32 -3.89 7.86 17.01
C LYS A 32 -4.74 8.35 18.17
N GLU A 33 -5.91 8.89 17.87
CA GLU A 33 -6.90 9.34 18.86
C GLU A 33 -7.76 8.22 19.45
N GLY A 34 -7.58 6.97 19.01
CA GLY A 34 -8.36 5.82 19.48
C GLY A 34 -9.83 5.83 19.05
N LYS A 35 -10.15 6.54 17.96
CA LYS A 35 -11.52 6.69 17.44
C LYS A 35 -11.95 5.58 16.48
N MET A 36 -11.05 4.64 16.17
CA MET A 36 -11.30 3.55 15.22
C MET A 36 -11.05 2.21 15.89
N GLY A 37 -11.96 1.26 15.65
CA GLY A 37 -11.80 -0.12 16.07
C GLY A 37 -10.78 -0.86 15.19
N PRO A 38 -10.23 -2.01 15.64
CA PRO A 38 -9.26 -2.78 14.88
C PRO A 38 -9.76 -3.21 13.49
N THR A 39 -11.07 -3.40 13.31
CA THR A 39 -11.67 -3.74 12.01
C THR A 39 -11.66 -2.55 11.08
N ASP A 40 -12.11 -1.38 11.53
CA ASP A 40 -12.13 -0.14 10.75
C ASP A 40 -10.72 0.21 10.24
N VAL A 41 -9.71 0.01 11.09
CA VAL A 41 -8.31 0.21 10.71
C VAL A 41 -7.86 -0.74 9.61
N ARG A 42 -8.17 -2.04 9.74
CA ARG A 42 -7.78 -3.03 8.73
C ARG A 42 -8.43 -2.73 7.39
N GLU A 43 -9.73 -2.45 7.41
CA GLU A 43 -10.54 -2.13 6.22
C GLU A 43 -10.00 -0.89 5.51
N ALA A 44 -9.73 0.19 6.24
CA ALA A 44 -9.18 1.41 5.65
C ALA A 44 -7.83 1.19 4.95
N PHE A 45 -6.97 0.32 5.47
CA PHE A 45 -5.72 -0.03 4.79
C PHE A 45 -5.93 -0.97 3.61
N ASP A 46 -6.84 -1.94 3.72
CA ASP A 46 -7.18 -2.83 2.60
C ASP A 46 -7.74 -2.03 1.43
N ASP A 47 -8.63 -1.07 1.69
CA ASP A 47 -9.18 -0.18 0.66
C ASP A 47 -8.10 0.67 0.00
N ALA A 48 -7.18 1.23 0.77
CA ALA A 48 -6.06 1.99 0.22
C ALA A 48 -5.17 1.12 -0.68
N THR A 49 -4.84 -0.11 -0.24
CA THR A 49 -4.06 -1.07 -1.04
C THR A 49 -4.80 -1.46 -2.32
N ASN A 50 -6.12 -1.73 -2.23
CA ASN A 50 -6.94 -2.07 -3.38
C ASN A 50 -6.94 -0.94 -4.41
N ILE A 51 -7.06 0.32 -3.99
CA ILE A 51 -6.99 1.47 -4.90
C ILE A 51 -5.65 1.54 -5.63
N ALA A 52 -4.53 1.36 -4.91
CA ALA A 52 -3.20 1.36 -5.54
C ALA A 52 -3.06 0.24 -6.57
N ILE A 53 -3.54 -0.96 -6.25
CA ILE A 53 -3.54 -2.12 -7.16
C ILE A 53 -4.41 -1.85 -8.39
N MET A 54 -5.65 -1.41 -8.19
CA MET A 54 -6.60 -1.14 -9.28
C MET A 54 -6.01 -0.14 -10.28
N GLU A 55 -5.38 0.95 -9.82
CA GLU A 55 -4.82 1.93 -10.74
C GLU A 55 -3.60 1.40 -11.51
N MET A 56 -2.74 0.59 -10.87
CA MET A 56 -1.63 -0.05 -11.56
C MET A 56 -2.09 -1.10 -12.60
N GLU A 57 -3.16 -1.83 -12.29
CA GLU A 57 -3.79 -2.77 -13.23
C GLU A 57 -4.44 -2.02 -14.40
N GLU A 58 -5.19 -0.95 -14.14
CA GLU A 58 -5.85 -0.13 -15.17
C GLU A 58 -4.84 0.57 -16.10
N THR A 59 -3.68 0.96 -15.58
CA THR A 59 -2.60 1.57 -16.37
C THR A 59 -1.71 0.56 -17.09
N GLY A 60 -1.85 -0.74 -16.78
CA GLY A 60 -1.12 -1.82 -17.45
C GLY A 60 0.32 -1.99 -16.99
N VAL A 61 0.64 -1.69 -15.73
CA VAL A 61 1.97 -1.98 -15.14
C VAL A 61 2.17 -3.49 -15.02
N ASP A 62 3.29 -4.01 -15.51
CA ASP A 62 3.50 -5.46 -15.58
C ASP A 62 3.78 -6.11 -14.22
N VAL A 63 4.53 -5.42 -13.36
CA VAL A 63 4.81 -5.86 -11.99
C VAL A 63 4.44 -4.75 -11.02
N ILE A 64 3.34 -4.98 -10.30
CA ILE A 64 2.74 -4.03 -9.35
C ILE A 64 3.27 -4.26 -7.92
N SER A 65 2.97 -3.32 -7.03
CA SER A 65 3.17 -3.44 -5.58
C SER A 65 1.84 -3.31 -4.82
N ASP A 66 1.87 -3.42 -3.49
CA ASP A 66 0.73 -3.09 -2.62
C ASP A 66 0.62 -1.59 -2.29
N GLY A 67 1.47 -0.76 -2.94
CA GLY A 67 1.61 0.67 -2.70
C GLY A 67 2.22 1.03 -1.33
N GLU A 68 2.58 0.06 -0.50
CA GLU A 68 3.03 0.23 0.88
C GLU A 68 2.03 1.01 1.76
N MET A 69 0.72 0.90 1.48
CA MET A 69 -0.33 1.70 2.14
C MET A 69 -0.41 1.48 3.65
N ARG A 70 0.08 0.34 4.14
CA ARG A 70 0.17 0.00 5.57
C ARG A 70 1.37 0.64 6.28
N ARG A 71 2.21 1.37 5.55
CA ARG A 71 3.44 1.99 6.05
C ARG A 71 3.37 3.51 5.95
N PHE A 72 3.21 4.18 7.09
CA PHE A 72 3.18 5.65 7.12
C PHE A 72 4.56 6.30 7.10
N ASN A 73 5.61 5.61 7.54
CA ASN A 73 6.98 6.12 7.57
C ASN A 73 7.93 5.12 6.95
N PHE A 74 8.70 5.56 5.96
CA PHE A 74 9.63 4.69 5.22
C PHE A 74 10.67 4.03 6.15
N LEU A 75 11.24 4.79 7.10
CA LEU A 75 12.34 4.31 7.95
C LEU A 75 11.88 3.69 9.28
N VAL A 76 10.77 4.17 9.84
CA VAL A 76 10.48 3.97 11.27
C VAL A 76 9.43 2.89 11.52
N SER A 77 8.52 2.67 10.57
CA SER A 77 7.39 1.75 10.77
C SER A 77 7.79 0.28 10.98
N PHE A 78 9.02 -0.11 10.66
CA PHE A 78 9.52 -1.44 10.95
C PHE A 78 9.71 -1.68 12.47
N TYR A 79 10.14 -0.66 13.22
CA TYR A 79 10.36 -0.77 14.67
C TYR A 79 9.07 -1.02 15.44
N ASP A 80 7.91 -0.66 14.86
CA ASP A 80 6.60 -0.91 15.48
C ASP A 80 6.30 -2.43 15.63
N TYR A 81 7.04 -3.30 14.92
CA TYR A 81 6.83 -4.74 14.88
C TYR A 81 7.96 -5.58 15.51
N ILE A 82 8.98 -4.95 16.10
CA ILE A 82 10.05 -5.65 16.83
C ILE A 82 9.85 -5.44 18.33
N HIS A 83 9.87 -6.54 19.09
CA HIS A 83 9.86 -6.55 20.56
C HIS A 83 11.20 -7.05 21.10
#